data_AF-A0A839E9K6-F1
#
_entry.id   AF-A0A839E9K6-F1
#
_cell.length_a   1.000
_cell.length_b   1.000
_cell.length_c   1.000
_cell.angle_alpha   90.00
_cell.angle_beta   90.00
_cell.angle_gamma   90.00
#
_symmetry.space_group_name_H-M   'P 1'
#
loop_
_entity.id
_entity.type
_entity.pdbx_description
1 polymer ?
#
loop_
_entity_poly.entity_id
_entity_poly.type
_entity_poly.pdbx_seq_one_letter_code
_entity_poly.pdbx_strand_id
1 'polypeptide(L)'
;MSLQVCSKWPANWRKTSKVEGIAALRLEDALLSGHNRHQGIPPPQGHDVRRRALISAFLLAIVSAGPAHAVDPLYETKLIRLAEILGSVHSLRNLCGEKSSQWRDRMDSLLAAENPDPARRARLVASFNRGYRTFTETYTTCTSQAIAAIDRYQTEGERLSSEIISGYGN
;
A
#
# COMPACT_ATOMS: atom_id res chain seq x y z
N MET A 1 12.21 11.51 -38.31
CA MET A 1 11.00 11.80 -37.50
C MET A 1 9.97 10.73 -37.78
N SER A 2 9.83 9.75 -36.88
CA SER A 2 8.81 8.70 -36.97
C SER A 2 8.17 8.53 -35.60
N LEU A 3 6.95 9.04 -35.46
CA LEU A 3 6.02 8.74 -34.38
C LEU A 3 5.20 7.52 -34.82
N GLN A 4 5.66 6.29 -34.55
CA GLN A 4 4.84 5.12 -34.92
C GLN A 4 5.11 3.85 -34.11
N VAL A 5 5.22 3.94 -32.78
CA VAL A 5 5.11 2.74 -31.92
C VAL A 5 4.36 3.09 -30.63
N CYS A 6 3.05 3.27 -30.72
CA CYS A 6 2.13 3.26 -29.57
C CYS A 6 0.74 2.80 -30.04
N SER A 7 0.64 1.59 -30.58
CA SER A 7 -0.66 1.00 -30.95
C SER A 7 -0.61 -0.52 -30.91
N LYS A 8 -0.68 -1.08 -29.70
CA LYS A 8 -1.27 -2.40 -29.46
C LYS A 8 -1.52 -2.58 -27.95
N TRP A 9 -2.60 -1.96 -27.47
CA TRP A 9 -3.26 -2.35 -26.22
C TRP A 9 -4.76 -2.53 -26.51
N PRO A 10 -5.40 -3.62 -26.03
CA PRO A 10 -6.77 -3.96 -26.39
C PRO A 10 -7.80 -2.94 -25.87
N ALA A 11 -8.79 -2.65 -26.73
CA ALA A 11 -9.74 -1.54 -26.62
C ALA A 11 -10.87 -1.71 -25.59
N ASN A 12 -10.77 -2.62 -24.62
CA ASN A 12 -11.85 -2.92 -23.67
C ASN A 12 -11.65 -2.40 -22.23
N TRP A 13 -10.48 -1.86 -21.88
CA TRP A 13 -10.16 -1.46 -20.50
C TRP A 13 -10.69 -0.08 -20.06
N ARG A 14 -11.36 0.67 -20.94
CA ARG A 14 -11.79 2.06 -20.67
C ARG A 14 -13.21 2.20 -20.08
N LYS A 15 -13.96 1.10 -19.87
CA LYS A 15 -15.39 1.15 -19.50
C LYS A 15 -15.78 0.58 -18.13
N THR A 16 -14.91 -0.12 -17.41
CA THR A 16 -15.29 -0.79 -16.15
C THR A 16 -14.98 0.00 -14.87
N SER A 17 -14.20 1.08 -14.94
CA SER A 17 -13.69 1.74 -13.71
C SER A 17 -14.62 2.77 -13.05
N LYS A 18 -15.72 3.20 -13.70
CA LYS A 18 -16.52 4.34 -13.19
C LYS A 18 -17.75 3.97 -12.36
N VAL A 19 -18.29 2.76 -12.50
CA VAL A 19 -19.58 2.39 -11.87
C VAL A 19 -19.40 1.65 -10.53
N GLU A 20 -18.33 0.87 -10.36
CA GLU A 20 -18.05 0.17 -9.09
C GLU A 20 -17.45 1.10 -8.02
N GLY A 21 -16.74 2.17 -8.43
CA GLY A 21 -16.11 3.12 -7.50
C GLY A 21 -17.10 4.00 -6.73
N ILE A 22 -18.29 4.29 -7.27
CA ILE A 22 -19.29 5.15 -6.60
C ILE A 22 -20.08 4.36 -5.53
N ALA A 23 -20.21 3.03 -5.68
CA ALA A 23 -20.93 2.19 -4.73
C ALA A 23 -20.13 1.94 -3.44
N ALA A 24 -18.80 1.84 -3.51
CA ALA A 24 -17.95 1.65 -2.33
C ALA A 24 -17.89 2.89 -1.42
N LEU A 25 -17.83 4.10 -2.01
CA LEU A 25 -17.79 5.37 -1.27
C LEU A 25 -19.05 5.62 -0.41
N ARG A 26 -20.22 5.11 -0.83
CA ARG A 26 -21.47 5.27 -0.06
C ARG A 26 -21.54 4.39 1.21
N LEU A 27 -20.72 3.35 1.32
CA LEU A 27 -20.78 2.42 2.45
C LEU A 27 -19.93 2.89 3.66
N GLU A 28 -18.82 3.60 3.43
CA GLU A 28 -17.97 4.13 4.51
C GLU A 28 -18.59 5.36 5.20
N ASP A 29 -19.33 6.21 4.47
CA ASP A 29 -20.05 7.35 5.06
C ASP A 29 -21.14 6.92 6.05
N ALA A 30 -21.73 5.73 5.87
CA ALA A 30 -22.75 5.18 6.76
C ALA A 30 -22.19 4.65 8.11
N LEU A 31 -20.89 4.35 8.19
CA LEU A 31 -20.25 3.82 9.39
C LEU A 31 -19.62 4.90 10.29
N LEU A 32 -19.38 6.10 9.77
CA LEU A 32 -18.74 7.19 10.53
C LEU A 32 -19.71 8.23 11.11
N SER A 33 -21.02 8.18 10.79
CA SER A 33 -22.01 9.18 11.22
C SER A 33 -22.84 8.77 12.46
N GLY A 34 -22.37 7.83 13.28
CA GLY A 34 -23.20 7.20 14.30
C GLY A 34 -22.59 7.03 15.70
N HIS A 35 -22.08 8.09 16.35
CA HIS A 35 -22.34 8.32 17.79
C HIS A 35 -21.68 9.60 18.31
N ASN A 36 -22.50 10.58 18.67
CA ASN A 36 -22.12 11.55 19.69
C ASN A 36 -23.38 12.00 20.47
N ARG A 37 -23.50 11.56 21.74
CA ARG A 37 -24.06 12.41 22.80
C ARG A 37 -23.80 11.84 24.19
N HIS A 38 -23.06 12.65 24.95
CA HIS A 38 -22.96 12.72 26.40
C HIS A 38 -24.25 12.37 27.18
N GLN A 39 -24.11 11.54 28.21
CA GLN A 39 -24.88 11.63 29.45
C GLN A 39 -23.97 11.25 30.63
N GLY A 40 -23.79 12.17 31.57
CA GLY A 40 -23.25 11.87 32.90
C GLY A 40 -24.41 11.75 33.90
N ILE A 41 -24.28 10.83 34.86
CA ILE A 41 -25.00 10.73 36.15
C ILE A 41 -24.12 9.87 37.10
N PRO A 42 -24.06 10.16 38.42
CA PRO A 42 -22.98 9.75 39.36
C PRO A 42 -23.16 8.37 40.06
N PRO A 43 -22.16 7.89 40.85
CA PRO A 43 -22.17 6.54 41.46
C PRO A 43 -22.79 6.50 42.87
N PRO A 44 -23.30 5.32 43.30
CA PRO A 44 -22.83 4.76 44.59
C PRO A 44 -22.69 3.21 44.57
N GLN A 45 -21.56 2.69 45.08
CA GLN A 45 -21.38 2.02 46.40
C GLN A 45 -22.05 0.64 46.52
N GLY A 46 -21.24 -0.41 46.67
CA GLY A 46 -21.71 -1.78 46.91
C GLY A 46 -20.58 -2.79 46.93
N HIS A 47 -20.12 -3.09 48.14
CA HIS A 47 -19.02 -3.97 48.52
C HIS A 47 -19.34 -5.45 48.19
N ASP A 48 -18.38 -6.25 47.73
CA ASP A 48 -17.88 -7.41 48.48
C ASP A 48 -16.92 -8.36 47.71
N VAL A 49 -15.76 -8.50 48.33
CA VAL A 49 -14.84 -9.64 48.46
C VAL A 49 -15.31 -11.02 47.97
N ARG A 50 -14.58 -11.61 46.99
CA ARG A 50 -14.20 -13.05 46.90
C ARG A 50 -13.46 -13.35 45.58
N ARG A 51 -12.11 -13.42 45.55
CA ARG A 51 -11.30 -14.66 45.70
C ARG A 51 -11.99 -15.94 45.17
N ARG A 52 -11.58 -16.45 43.99
CA ARG A 52 -11.02 -17.82 43.70
C ARG A 52 -11.35 -18.35 42.29
N ALA A 53 -10.43 -19.20 41.81
CA ALA A 53 -10.46 -20.16 40.70
C ALA A 53 -10.18 -19.57 39.29
N LEU A 54 -9.00 -19.70 38.68
CA LEU A 54 -8.24 -20.87 38.22
C LEU A 54 -8.96 -21.77 37.18
N ILE A 55 -8.36 -21.76 35.98
CA ILE A 55 -8.20 -22.87 35.01
C ILE A 55 -9.31 -23.09 33.95
N SER A 56 -8.84 -23.39 32.73
CA SER A 56 -9.47 -24.12 31.61
C SER A 56 -10.24 -23.34 30.54
N ALA A 57 -9.54 -22.99 29.46
CA ALA A 57 -9.95 -23.27 28.07
C ALA A 57 -8.80 -22.90 27.09
N PHE A 58 -7.70 -23.66 27.11
CA PHE A 58 -6.61 -23.54 26.13
C PHE A 58 -6.70 -24.70 25.13
N LEU A 59 -7.73 -24.76 24.29
CA LEU A 59 -7.87 -25.79 23.25
C LEU A 59 -8.72 -25.34 22.06
N LEU A 60 -8.33 -24.26 21.35
CA LEU A 60 -8.65 -24.14 19.92
C LEU A 60 -7.74 -23.14 19.19
N ALA A 61 -6.45 -23.47 19.07
CA ALA A 61 -5.58 -22.83 18.09
C ALA A 61 -5.25 -23.85 17.00
N ILE A 62 -6.23 -24.14 16.14
CA ILE A 62 -5.97 -24.91 14.91
C ILE A 62 -5.19 -23.98 13.99
N VAL A 63 -3.91 -24.31 13.86
CA VAL A 63 -2.93 -23.71 12.95
C VAL A 63 -3.47 -23.77 11.53
N SER A 64 -3.90 -22.62 11.00
CA SER A 64 -4.05 -22.41 9.56
C SER A 64 -2.68 -22.01 8.99
N ALA A 65 -1.77 -22.98 8.86
CA ALA A 65 -0.59 -22.83 8.03
C ALA A 65 -1.04 -23.00 6.58
N GLY A 66 -1.36 -21.89 5.92
CA GLY A 66 -1.57 -21.87 4.47
C GLY A 66 -0.31 -22.30 3.72
N PRO A 67 -0.42 -22.70 2.44
CA PRO A 67 0.72 -23.10 1.63
C PRO A 67 1.74 -21.94 1.60
N ALA A 68 2.94 -22.21 2.11
CA ALA A 68 4.05 -21.29 2.01
C ALA A 68 4.58 -21.34 0.56
N HIS A 69 4.20 -20.35 -0.26
CA HIS A 69 4.91 -20.09 -1.50
C HIS A 69 6.32 -19.62 -1.11
N ALA A 70 7.33 -20.45 -1.38
CA ALA A 70 8.72 -20.11 -1.10
C ALA A 70 9.17 -19.01 -2.09
N VAL A 71 9.00 -17.76 -1.70
CA VAL A 71 9.57 -16.60 -2.40
C VAL A 71 11.00 -16.42 -1.92
N ASP A 72 11.95 -16.22 -2.85
CA ASP A 72 13.32 -15.85 -2.52
C ASP A 72 13.32 -14.56 -1.66
N PRO A 73 13.85 -14.59 -0.42
CA PRO A 73 13.90 -13.43 0.45
C PRO A 73 14.61 -12.22 -0.16
N LEU A 74 15.64 -12.44 -1.00
CA LEU A 74 16.37 -11.37 -1.67
C LEU A 74 15.50 -10.70 -2.73
N TYR A 75 14.75 -11.48 -3.49
CA TYR A 75 13.81 -10.97 -4.47
C TYR A 75 12.68 -10.16 -3.83
N GLU A 76 12.08 -10.70 -2.76
CA GLU A 76 11.02 -10.03 -2.03
C GLU A 76 11.51 -8.68 -1.47
N THR A 77 12.73 -8.64 -0.93
CA THR A 77 13.33 -7.41 -0.41
C THR A 77 13.47 -6.34 -1.50
N LYS A 78 13.87 -6.74 -2.72
CA LYS A 78 13.97 -5.82 -3.86
C LYS A 78 12.61 -5.29 -4.29
N LEU A 79 11.57 -6.12 -4.32
CA LEU A 79 10.20 -5.68 -4.64
C LEU A 79 9.63 -4.73 -3.60
N ILE A 80 9.84 -5.01 -2.31
CA ILE A 80 9.42 -4.12 -1.22
C ILE A 80 10.11 -2.76 -1.34
N ARG A 81 11.41 -2.74 -1.67
CA ARG A 81 12.14 -1.51 -1.91
C ARG A 81 11.64 -0.77 -3.15
N LEU A 82 11.41 -1.48 -4.25
CA LEU A 82 10.87 -0.90 -5.47
C LEU A 82 9.49 -0.25 -5.23
N ALA A 83 8.60 -0.91 -4.47
CA ALA A 83 7.31 -0.36 -4.08
C ALA A 83 7.45 0.95 -3.26
N GLU A 84 8.39 1.00 -2.32
CA GLU A 84 8.70 2.22 -1.56
C GLU A 84 9.18 3.37 -2.45
N ILE A 85 10.04 3.07 -3.42
CA ILE A 85 10.56 4.05 -4.39
C ILE A 85 9.42 4.61 -5.22
N LEU A 86 8.50 3.77 -5.71
CA LEU A 86 7.34 4.22 -6.48
C LEU A 86 6.48 5.21 -5.67
N GLY A 87 6.25 4.94 -4.38
CA GLY A 87 5.53 5.85 -3.49
C GLY A 87 6.27 7.17 -3.26
N SER A 88 7.59 7.09 -3.05
CA SER A 88 8.47 8.24 -2.85
C SER A 88 8.46 9.18 -4.06
N VAL A 89 8.67 8.62 -5.25
CA VAL A 89 8.67 9.37 -6.51
C VAL A 89 7.28 9.95 -6.79
N HIS A 90 6.20 9.22 -6.50
CA HIS A 90 4.85 9.74 -6.64
C HIS A 90 4.62 11.00 -5.80
N SER A 91 5.03 10.98 -4.52
CA SER A 91 4.90 12.14 -3.65
C SER A 91 5.71 13.33 -4.16
N LEU A 92 7.01 13.12 -4.41
CA LEU A 92 7.94 14.19 -4.80
C LEU A 92 7.57 14.83 -6.14
N ARG A 93 7.18 14.05 -7.15
CA ARG A 93 6.82 14.60 -8.46
C ARG A 93 5.50 15.37 -8.42
N ASN A 94 4.53 14.89 -7.65
CA ASN A 94 3.28 15.65 -7.43
C ASN A 94 3.54 16.98 -6.73
N LEU A 95 4.39 16.98 -5.71
CA LEU A 95 4.83 18.21 -5.04
C LEU A 95 5.48 19.20 -6.02
N CYS A 96 6.23 18.70 -6.99
CA CYS A 96 6.87 19.48 -8.04
C CYS A 96 5.99 19.75 -9.28
N GLY A 97 4.67 19.55 -9.18
CA GLY A 97 3.70 20.00 -10.17
C GLY A 97 3.25 18.96 -11.19
N GLU A 98 3.72 17.70 -11.09
CA GLU A 98 3.18 16.61 -11.91
C GLU A 98 1.78 16.21 -11.43
N LYS A 99 0.78 16.22 -12.32
CA LYS A 99 -0.60 15.81 -11.99
C LYS A 99 -0.93 14.37 -12.41
N SER A 100 0.10 13.56 -12.63
CA SER A 100 -0.03 12.23 -13.24
C SER A 100 -0.22 11.13 -12.20
N SER A 101 -1.07 10.15 -12.53
CA SER A 101 -1.20 8.89 -11.78
C SER A 101 -0.09 7.89 -12.09
N GLN A 102 0.85 8.20 -13.01
CA GLN A 102 1.78 7.23 -13.60
C GLN A 102 2.57 6.38 -12.60
N TRP A 103 2.83 6.88 -11.40
CA TRP A 103 3.60 6.16 -10.38
C TRP A 103 2.71 5.20 -9.57
N ARG A 104 1.44 5.57 -9.36
CA ARG A 104 0.41 4.66 -8.84
C ARG A 104 0.11 3.56 -9.86
N ASP A 105 -0.03 3.91 -11.13
CA ASP A 105 -0.30 2.95 -12.20
C ASP A 105 0.84 1.92 -12.34
N ARG A 106 2.10 2.34 -12.12
CA ARG A 106 3.25 1.43 -12.03
C ARG A 106 3.19 0.50 -10.81
N MET A 107 2.74 1.01 -9.66
CA MET A 107 2.51 0.16 -8.47
C MET A 107 1.40 -0.87 -8.74
N ASP A 108 0.32 -0.47 -9.39
CA ASP A 108 -0.74 -1.40 -9.77
C ASP A 108 -0.24 -2.45 -10.78
N SER A 109 0.61 -2.05 -11.72
CA SER A 109 1.27 -2.96 -12.67
C SER A 109 2.20 -3.96 -11.96
N LEU A 110 2.94 -3.50 -10.94
CA LEU A 110 3.77 -4.36 -10.08
C LEU A 110 2.90 -5.41 -9.38
N LEU A 111 1.80 -4.99 -8.73
CA LEU A 111 0.90 -5.89 -8.02
C LEU A 111 0.22 -6.90 -8.97
N ALA A 112 -0.13 -6.46 -10.18
CA ALA A 112 -0.71 -7.33 -11.19
C ALA A 112 0.30 -8.38 -11.70
N ALA A 113 1.56 -7.99 -11.93
CA ALA A 113 2.61 -8.89 -12.39
C ALA A 113 3.00 -9.93 -11.33
N GLU A 114 3.13 -9.50 -10.08
CA GLU A 114 3.53 -10.36 -8.97
C GLU A 114 2.41 -11.31 -8.50
N ASN A 115 1.14 -10.95 -8.77
CA ASN A 115 -0.05 -11.63 -8.26
C ASN A 115 0.10 -12.12 -6.80
N PRO A 116 0.45 -11.23 -5.85
CA PRO A 116 0.81 -11.64 -4.50
C PRO A 116 -0.40 -12.11 -3.69
N ASP A 117 -0.18 -13.03 -2.76
CA ASP A 117 -1.17 -13.35 -1.73
C ASP A 117 -1.55 -12.09 -0.90
N PRO A 118 -2.69 -12.10 -0.18
CA PRO A 118 -3.16 -10.91 0.54
C PRO A 118 -2.14 -10.33 1.54
N ALA A 119 -1.36 -11.17 2.22
CA ALA A 119 -0.37 -10.70 3.19
C ALA A 119 0.84 -10.06 2.48
N ARG A 120 1.32 -10.66 1.39
CA ARG A 120 2.38 -10.12 0.54
C ARG A 120 1.95 -8.81 -0.14
N ARG A 121 0.72 -8.76 -0.64
CA ARG A 121 0.11 -7.52 -1.17
C ARG A 121 0.11 -6.40 -0.14
N ALA A 122 -0.30 -6.70 1.10
CA ALA A 122 -0.33 -5.72 2.18
C ALA A 122 1.06 -5.15 2.48
N ARG A 123 2.11 -5.98 2.48
CA ARG A 123 3.50 -5.52 2.67
C ARG A 123 3.97 -4.57 1.56
N LEU A 124 3.71 -4.92 0.30
CA LEU A 124 4.07 -4.08 -0.86
C LEU A 124 3.34 -2.73 -0.82
N VAL A 125 2.02 -2.74 -0.58
CA VAL A 125 1.21 -1.52 -0.44
C VAL A 125 1.66 -0.68 0.76
N ALA A 126 1.95 -1.31 1.90
CA ALA A 126 2.49 -0.60 3.06
C ALA A 126 3.82 0.08 2.72
N SER A 127 4.69 -0.58 1.96
CA SER A 127 5.97 0.01 1.51
C SER A 127 5.78 1.23 0.63
N PHE A 128 4.90 1.15 -0.36
CA PHE A 128 4.51 2.30 -1.19
C PHE A 128 3.99 3.46 -0.32
N ASN A 129 3.07 3.17 0.59
CA ASN A 129 2.48 4.18 1.46
C ASN A 129 3.51 4.82 2.40
N ARG A 130 4.49 4.06 2.90
CA ARG A 130 5.60 4.62 3.68
C ARG A 130 6.40 5.61 2.85
N GLY A 131 6.86 5.22 1.66
CA GLY A 131 7.62 6.10 0.77
C GLY A 131 6.85 7.38 0.40
N TYR A 132 5.55 7.25 0.13
CA TYR A 132 4.70 8.40 -0.14
C TYR A 132 4.62 9.36 1.07
N ARG A 133 4.32 8.83 2.26
CA ARG A 133 4.15 9.64 3.48
C ARG A 133 5.43 10.37 3.89
N THR A 134 6.58 9.70 3.80
CA THR A 134 7.89 10.28 4.13
C THR A 134 8.10 11.65 3.49
N PHE A 135 7.74 11.80 2.20
CA PHE A 135 7.96 13.05 1.48
C PHE A 135 6.82 14.05 1.59
N THR A 136 5.57 13.60 1.77
CA THR A 136 4.46 14.52 2.06
C THR A 136 4.59 15.17 3.45
N GLU A 137 5.24 14.49 4.39
CA GLU A 137 5.48 15.00 5.75
C GLU A 137 6.72 15.90 5.80
N THR A 138 7.73 15.64 4.96
CA THR A 138 9.01 16.37 4.99
C THR A 138 9.00 17.64 4.12
N TYR A 139 8.30 17.62 2.98
CA TYR A 139 8.32 18.75 2.05
C TYR A 139 6.92 19.29 1.77
N THR A 140 6.77 20.61 1.85
CA THR A 140 5.52 21.33 1.54
C THR A 140 5.63 22.18 0.26
N THR A 141 6.84 22.41 -0.23
CA THR A 141 7.13 23.06 -1.52
C THR A 141 8.21 22.31 -2.26
N CYS A 142 8.24 22.44 -3.59
CA CYS A 142 9.28 21.82 -4.41
C CYS A 142 10.61 22.57 -4.22
N THR A 143 11.60 21.90 -3.60
CA THR A 143 12.96 22.42 -3.40
C THR A 143 13.97 21.74 -4.32
N SER A 144 15.17 22.30 -4.43
CA SER A 144 16.28 21.63 -5.14
C SER A 144 16.64 20.27 -4.54
N GLN A 145 16.48 20.10 -3.21
CA GLN A 145 16.72 18.81 -2.55
C GLN A 145 15.64 17.78 -2.91
N ALA A 146 14.38 18.21 -3.05
CA ALA A 146 13.29 17.35 -3.50
C ALA A 146 13.52 16.90 -4.95
N ILE A 147 13.95 17.80 -5.83
CA ILE A 147 14.32 17.47 -7.22
C ILE A 147 15.47 16.45 -7.25
N ALA A 148 16.55 16.73 -6.52
CA ALA A 148 17.67 15.79 -6.44
C ALA A 148 17.27 14.43 -5.86
N ALA A 149 16.28 14.38 -4.96
CA ALA A 149 15.74 13.12 -4.45
C ALA A 149 15.00 12.35 -5.55
N ILE A 150 14.19 13.02 -6.38
CA ILE A 150 13.52 12.38 -7.53
C ILE A 150 14.54 11.64 -8.39
N ASP A 151 15.61 12.32 -8.80
CA ASP A 151 16.63 11.74 -9.68
C ASP A 151 17.29 10.50 -9.08
N ARG A 152 17.68 10.58 -7.79
CA ARG A 152 18.27 9.45 -7.06
C ARG A 152 17.32 8.26 -6.98
N TYR A 153 16.06 8.49 -6.63
CA TYR A 153 15.07 7.42 -6.50
C TYR A 153 14.69 6.80 -7.85
N GLN A 154 14.65 7.59 -8.93
CA GLN A 154 14.45 7.05 -10.28
C GLN A 154 15.63 6.15 -10.69
N THR A 155 16.86 6.60 -10.45
CA THR A 155 18.07 5.82 -10.74
C THR A 155 18.07 4.50 -9.94
N GLU A 156 17.72 4.55 -8.66
CA GLU A 156 17.62 3.35 -7.82
C GLU A 156 16.51 2.41 -8.30
N GLY A 157 15.35 2.94 -8.67
CA GLY A 157 14.22 2.16 -9.19
C GLY A 157 14.54 1.44 -10.51
N GLU A 158 15.26 2.09 -11.41
CA GLU A 158 15.73 1.50 -12.67
C GLU A 158 16.73 0.36 -12.42
N ARG A 159 17.69 0.56 -11.52
CA ARG A 159 18.64 -0.48 -11.11
C ARG A 159 17.92 -1.67 -10.50
N LEU A 160 17.01 -1.46 -9.55
CA LEU A 160 16.25 -2.53 -8.89
C LEU A 160 15.40 -3.31 -9.88
N SER A 161 14.70 -2.62 -10.78
CA SER A 161 13.88 -3.25 -11.82
C SER A 161 14.74 -4.14 -12.72
N SER A 162 15.93 -3.67 -13.11
CA SER A 162 16.87 -4.45 -13.93
C SER A 162 17.37 -5.68 -13.19
N GLU A 163 17.77 -5.53 -11.92
CA GLU A 163 18.24 -6.65 -11.10
C GLU A 163 17.15 -7.70 -10.82
N ILE A 164 15.90 -7.28 -10.65
CA ILE A 164 14.74 -8.16 -10.52
C ILE A 164 14.60 -9.01 -11.78
N ILE A 165 14.69 -8.40 -12.96
CA ILE A 165 14.60 -9.13 -14.25
C ILE A 165 15.79 -10.07 -14.43
N SER A 166 17.02 -9.61 -14.17
CA SER A 166 18.23 -10.44 -14.33
C SER A 166 18.26 -11.64 -13.39
N GLY A 167 17.70 -11.52 -12.18
CA GLY A 167 17.60 -12.63 -11.23
C GLY A 167 16.68 -13.76 -11.67
N TYR A 168 15.76 -13.50 -12.62
CA TYR A 168 14.82 -14.49 -13.18
C TYR A 168 15.33 -15.15 -14.47
N GLY A 169 16.51 -14.77 -14.96
CA GLY A 169 17.05 -15.18 -16.25
C GLY A 169 18.05 -16.36 -16.23
N ASN A 170 18.22 -17.05 -15.10
CA ASN A 170 19.14 -18.18 -14.94
C ASN A 170 18.39 -19.47 -14.58
#